data_AF-A0A925PC36-F1
#
_entry.id   AF-A0A925PC36-F1
#
_cell.length_a   1.000
_cell.length_b   1.000
_cell.length_c   1.000
_cell.angle_alpha   90.00
_cell.angle_beta   90.00
_cell.angle_gamma   90.00
#
_symmetry.space_group_name_H-M   'P 1'
#
loop_
_entity.id
_entity.type
_entity.pdbx_description
1 polymer ?
#
loop_
_entity_poly.entity_id
_entity_poly.type
_entity_poly.pdbx_seq_one_letter_code
_entity_poly.pdbx_strand_id
1 'polypeptide(L)'
;MHVYETTHIVAHSAEEMFALVARVEDYPKFLPLCEGLKVKHREQRDGKEVLVATMTVGYGMIHESFTTGVHLDLAARTILVE
;
A
#
# COMPACT_ATOMS: atom_id res chain seq x y z
N MET A 1 3.27 -19.33 6.60
CA MET A 1 2.97 -18.13 5.80
C MET A 1 3.45 -18.41 4.39
N HIS A 2 2.57 -18.39 3.39
CA HIS A 2 3.00 -18.49 1.99
C HIS A 2 3.37 -17.09 1.49
N VAL A 3 4.52 -16.97 0.83
CA VAL A 3 4.96 -15.72 0.20
C VAL A 3 4.78 -15.88 -1.31
N TYR A 4 4.19 -14.88 -1.94
CA TYR A 4 4.08 -14.79 -3.39
C TYR A 4 4.85 -13.56 -3.87
N GLU A 5 5.64 -13.73 -4.92
CA GLU A 5 6.49 -12.68 -5.49
C GLU A 5 6.22 -12.57 -6.98
N THR A 6 6.09 -11.34 -7.48
CA THR A 6 6.02 -11.03 -8.91
C THR A 6 6.86 -9.80 -9.22
N THR A 7 7.54 -9.83 -10.36
CA THR A 7 8.41 -8.74 -10.81
C THR A 7 8.03 -8.33 -12.22
N HIS A 8 7.83 -7.03 -12.42
CA HIS A 8 7.48 -6.45 -13.71
C HIS A 8 8.39 -5.26 -14.02
N ILE A 9 8.84 -5.16 -15.28
CA ILE A 9 9.57 -4.00 -15.77
C ILE A 9 8.54 -2.97 -16.26
N VAL A 10 8.70 -1.71 -15.83
CA VAL A 10 7.82 -0.59 -16.19
C VAL A 10 8.63 0.59 -16.72
N ALA A 11 8.00 1.42 -17.57
CA ALA A 11 8.62 2.61 -18.14
C ALA A 11 8.48 3.84 -17.23
N HIS A 12 8.67 3.66 -15.92
CA HIS A 12 8.58 4.70 -14.89
C HIS A 12 9.81 4.65 -13.99
N SER A 13 10.22 5.81 -13.50
CA SER A 13 11.30 5.90 -12.52
C SER A 13 10.88 5.30 -11.18
N ALA A 14 11.87 4.89 -10.38
CA ALA A 14 11.61 4.39 -9.04
C ALA A 14 10.93 5.43 -8.13
N GLU A 15 11.16 6.72 -8.36
CA GLU A 15 10.53 7.81 -7.62
C GLU A 15 9.04 7.95 -7.98
N GLU A 16 8.70 7.90 -9.27
CA GLU A 16 7.30 7.91 -9.72
C GLU A 16 6.54 6.69 -9.20
N MET A 17 7.16 5.51 -9.25
CA MET A 17 6.55 4.27 -8.73
C MET A 17 6.36 4.33 -7.22
N PHE A 18 7.34 4.86 -6.48
CA PHE A 18 7.20 5.06 -5.04
C PHE A 18 6.05 6.03 -4.73
N ALA A 19 5.99 7.17 -5.41
CA ALA A 19 4.94 8.17 -5.21
C ALA A 19 3.55 7.63 -5.55
N LEU A 20 3.43 6.77 -6.57
CA LEU A 20 2.20 6.09 -6.93
C LEU A 20 1.73 5.15 -5.81
N VAL A 21 2.61 4.28 -5.32
CA VAL A 21 2.29 3.24 -4.33
C VAL A 21 2.10 3.84 -2.93
N ALA A 22 2.84 4.91 -2.56
CA ALA A 22 2.68 5.59 -1.28
C ALA A 22 1.28 6.23 -1.10
N ARG A 23 0.56 6.51 -2.20
CA ARG A 23 -0.80 7.05 -2.18
C ARG A 23 -1.87 5.97 -1.99
N VAL A 24 -1.75 5.22 -0.89
CA VAL A 24 -2.63 4.08 -0.58
C VAL A 24 -4.12 4.43 -0.61
N GLU A 25 -4.52 5.65 -0.23
CA GLU A 25 -5.93 6.09 -0.22
C GLU A 25 -6.56 6.15 -1.61
N ASP A 26 -5.75 6.20 -2.67
CA ASP A 26 -6.24 6.20 -4.05
C ASP A 26 -6.45 4.78 -4.60
N TYR A 27 -6.01 3.74 -3.90
CA TYR A 27 -6.09 2.35 -4.37
C TYR A 27 -7.49 1.91 -4.82
N PRO A 28 -8.59 2.27 -4.14
CA PRO A 28 -9.94 1.90 -4.59
C PRO A 28 -10.31 2.46 -5.98
N LYS A 29 -9.59 3.46 -6.48
CA LYS A 29 -9.85 4.06 -7.79
C LYS A 29 -9.32 3.23 -8.96
N PHE A 30 -8.36 2.34 -8.71
CA PHE A 30 -7.65 1.66 -9.80
C PHE A 30 -7.25 0.21 -9.52
N LEU A 31 -7.16 -0.23 -8.25
CA LEU A 31 -6.89 -1.62 -7.94
C LEU A 31 -8.17 -2.45 -8.04
N PRO A 32 -8.19 -3.51 -8.86
CA PRO A 32 -9.29 -4.47 -8.85
C PRO A 32 -9.50 -5.01 -7.43
N LEU A 33 -10.76 -5.26 -7.06
CA LEU A 33 -11.16 -5.86 -5.79
C LEU A 33 -10.91 -5.01 -4.54
N CYS A 34 -10.19 -3.87 -4.64
CA CYS A 34 -10.06 -2.92 -3.54
C CYS A 34 -11.33 -2.07 -3.47
N GLU A 35 -12.23 -2.38 -2.55
CA GLU A 35 -13.51 -1.67 -2.41
C GLU A 35 -13.37 -0.40 -1.55
N GLY A 36 -12.38 -0.38 -0.66
CA GLY A 36 -12.15 0.77 0.20
C GLY A 36 -10.79 0.72 0.86
N LEU A 37 -10.20 1.88 1.09
CA LEU A 37 -9.00 2.03 1.89
C LEU A 37 -9.11 3.30 2.72
N LYS A 38 -8.87 3.18 4.03
CA LYS A 38 -8.90 4.29 4.98
C LYS A 38 -7.63 4.31 5.81
N VAL A 39 -6.91 5.44 5.78
CA VAL A 39 -5.78 5.68 6.68
C VAL A 39 -6.33 6.13 8.03
N LYS A 40 -6.03 5.36 9.08
CA LYS A 40 -6.42 5.65 10.46
C LYS A 40 -5.50 6.66 11.13
N HIS A 41 -4.20 6.55 10.88
CA HIS A 41 -3.18 7.42 11.44
C HIS A 41 -1.97 7.52 10.51
N ARG A 42 -1.29 8.67 10.56
CA ARG A 42 -0.01 8.91 9.89
C ARG A 42 0.97 9.46 10.92
N GLU A 43 2.17 8.92 10.96
CA GLU A 43 3.25 9.42 11.80
C GLU A 43 4.58 9.46 11.07
N GLN A 44 5.48 10.27 11.61
CA GLN A 44 6.86 10.36 11.14
C GLN A 44 7.75 9.74 12.22
N ARG A 45 8.54 8.74 11.82
CA ARG A 45 9.46 8.03 12.72
C ARG A 45 10.81 7.86 12.03
N ASP A 46 11.87 8.35 12.66
CA ASP A 46 13.25 8.25 12.16
C ASP A 46 13.41 8.76 10.71
N GLY A 47 12.65 9.79 10.34
CA GLY A 47 12.64 10.36 8.98
C GLY A 47 11.87 9.55 7.94
N LYS A 48 11.08 8.55 8.36
CA LYS A 48 10.21 7.71 7.52
C LYS A 48 8.76 7.96 7.88
N GLU A 49 7.87 7.81 6.90
CA GLU A 49 6.44 7.89 7.14
C GLU A 49 5.89 6.50 7.47
N VAL A 50 5.09 6.40 8.53
CA VAL A 50 4.38 5.18 8.91
C VAL A 50 2.88 5.46 8.91
N LEU A 51 2.12 4.61 8.25
CA LEU A 51 0.67 4.69 8.13
C LEU A 51 0.06 3.46 8.79
N VAL A 52 -1.05 3.66 9.51
CA VAL A 52 -1.94 2.54 9.85
C VAL A 52 -3.15 2.65 8.94
N ALA A 53 -3.37 1.66 8.09
CA ALA A 53 -4.45 1.70 7.10
C ALA A 53 -5.34 0.46 7.21
N THR A 54 -6.63 0.64 6.96
CA THR A 54 -7.57 -0.46 6.77
C THR A 54 -7.98 -0.54 5.31
N MET A 55 -7.73 -1.68 4.68
CA MET A 55 -8.17 -1.98 3.31
C MET A 55 -9.28 -3.03 3.33
N THR A 56 -10.34 -2.78 2.59
CA THR A 56 -11.45 -3.70 2.36
C THR A 56 -11.31 -4.30 0.95
N VAL A 57 -11.22 -5.62 0.89
CA VAL A 57 -11.13 -6.39 -0.35
C VAL A 57 -12.43 -7.16 -0.56
N GLY A 58 -13.00 -7.01 -1.77
CA GLY A 58 -14.24 -7.68 -2.16
C GLY A 58 -14.04 -8.59 -3.36
N TYR A 59 -14.49 -9.84 -3.25
CA TYR A 59 -14.53 -10.80 -4.36
C TYR A 59 -15.79 -11.66 -4.29
N GLY A 60 -16.75 -11.38 -5.17
CA GLY A 60 -18.04 -12.06 -5.19
C GLY A 60 -18.83 -11.79 -3.90
N MET A 61 -19.12 -12.83 -3.12
CA MET A 61 -19.81 -12.70 -1.82
C MET A 61 -18.86 -12.42 -0.65
N ILE A 62 -17.54 -12.52 -0.85
CA ILE A 62 -16.54 -12.36 0.21
C ILE A 62 -16.14 -10.89 0.30
N HIS A 63 -16.23 -10.35 1.53
CA HIS A 63 -15.78 -9.01 1.87
C HIS A 63 -14.94 -9.12 3.13
N GLU A 64 -13.65 -8.78 3.05
CA GLU A 64 -12.73 -8.89 4.17
C GLU A 64 -11.98 -7.59 4.35
N SER A 65 -11.77 -7.18 5.61
CA SER A 65 -11.07 -5.94 5.94
C SER A 65 -9.86 -6.23 6.80
N PHE A 66 -8.70 -5.77 6.34
CA PHE A 66 -7.42 -5.96 7.00
C PHE A 66 -6.89 -4.61 7.46
N THR A 67 -6.35 -4.55 8.68
CA THR A 67 -5.63 -3.36 9.16
C THR A 67 -4.14 -3.69 9.18
N THR A 68 -3.33 -2.89 8.50
CA THR A 68 -1.89 -3.09 8.37
C THR A 68 -1.11 -1.83 8.72
N GLY A 69 0.14 -2.01 9.13
CA GLY A 69 1.14 -0.96 9.20
C GLY A 69 1.88 -0.83 7.87
N VAL A 70 1.95 0.36 7.30
CA VAL A 70 2.63 0.66 6.04
C VAL A 70 3.79 1.60 6.33
N HIS A 71 5.01 1.14 6.09
CA HIS A 71 6.24 1.89 6.30
C HIS A 71 6.79 2.37 4.97
N LEU A 72 6.92 3.67 4.83
CA LEU A 72 7.37 4.35 3.62
C LEU A 72 8.78 4.90 3.84
N ASP A 73 9.75 4.30 3.15
CA ASP A 73 11.14 4.74 3.16
C ASP A 73 11.51 5.32 1.79
N LEU A 74 11.41 6.65 1.66
CA LEU A 74 11.71 7.34 0.40
C LEU A 74 13.20 7.28 0.04
N ALA A 75 14.09 7.29 1.03
CA ALA A 75 15.54 7.24 0.80
C ALA A 75 15.95 5.87 0.23
N ALA A 76 15.38 4.80 0.77
CA ALA A 76 15.58 3.44 0.25
C ALA A 76 14.68 3.09 -0.94
N ARG A 77 13.63 3.89 -1.21
CA ARG A 77 12.57 3.65 -2.20
C ARG A 77 11.84 2.32 -1.95
N THR A 78 11.58 2.03 -0.68
CA THR A 78 10.99 0.77 -0.22
C THR A 78 9.71 1.04 0.54
N ILE A 79 8.72 0.18 0.31
CA ILE A 79 7.45 0.18 1.05
C ILE A 79 7.31 -1.19 1.69
N LEU A 80 7.21 -1.23 3.02
CA LEU A 80 7.03 -2.45 3.79
C LEU A 80 5.64 -2.44 4.43
N VAL A 81 4.96 -3.59 4.41
CA VAL A 81 3.64 -3.78 5.01
C VAL A 81 3.72 -4.88 6.06
N GLU A 82 3.21 -4.60 7.27
CA GLU A 82 3.13 -5.55 8.39
C GLU A 82 1.72 -5.66 8.98
#